data_AF-A0A4D9DL16-F1
#
_entry.id   AF-A0A4D9DL16-F1
#
_cell.length_a   1.000
_cell.length_b   1.000
_cell.length_c   1.000
_cell.angle_alpha   90.00
_cell.angle_beta   90.00
_cell.angle_gamma   90.00
#
_symmetry.space_group_name_H-M   'P 1'
#
loop_
_entity.id
_entity.type
_entity.pdbx_description
1 polymer ?
#
loop_
_entity_poly.entity_id
_entity_poly.type
_entity_poly.pdbx_seq_one_letter_code
_entity_poly.pdbx_strand_id
1 'polypeptide(L)'
;MNLGSAEELRCLREALTAPDPEALFQASSKMARVVSEYFPSGQATDFIKATLDGMLSASPTCATAAGLWMKIILKECGDAMLDKVPDILDIIYSHMPTIQEGSLRQFLVEAVSILAHHHLEAVISSLLRKHLLMDRFSIEALESVLFKVGNERLVRALREQRTWSLLENPKTHHEGVCLLVRVLLRSGLVTPEIIQSLLPWVNSPTENRRVTSTAFLAQLMSDPMLREKKFLKSVLHILEERSHDRNSIVRQMAARGLGNLVYGAPEKVKKQKLFLLDILIRALNDTFSSEVIGESMKALAKVLKELKEKDIGSSFRATDPDLLCILRHFGPCT
;
A
#
# COMPACT_ATOMS: atom_id res chain seq x y z
N MET A 1 -2.07 -39.01 -13.53
CA MET A 1 -0.92 -39.53 -12.77
C MET A 1 -0.37 -40.73 -13.53
N ASN A 2 0.92 -40.73 -13.89
CA ASN A 2 1.54 -41.88 -14.55
C ASN A 2 2.01 -42.93 -13.51
N LEU A 3 2.29 -44.17 -13.95
CA LEU A 3 2.72 -45.26 -13.06
C LEU A 3 4.02 -44.96 -12.29
N GLY A 4 4.89 -44.10 -12.83
CA GLY A 4 6.14 -43.68 -12.19
C GLY A 4 5.90 -42.81 -10.96
N SER A 5 5.01 -41.80 -11.05
CA SER A 5 4.67 -40.93 -9.92
C SER A 5 3.98 -41.69 -8.79
N ALA A 6 3.18 -42.72 -9.10
CA ALA A 6 2.51 -43.53 -8.08
C ALA A 6 3.48 -44.38 -7.25
N GLU A 7 4.49 -44.95 -7.90
CA GLU A 7 5.54 -45.73 -7.22
C GLU A 7 6.49 -44.83 -6.42
N GLU A 8 6.81 -43.64 -6.95
CA GLU A 8 7.60 -42.64 -6.23
C GLU A 8 6.88 -42.16 -4.95
N LEU A 9 5.56 -41.89 -5.02
CA LEU A 9 4.76 -41.54 -3.84
C LEU A 9 4.74 -42.65 -2.79
N ARG A 10 4.73 -43.93 -3.21
CA ARG A 10 4.79 -45.08 -2.30
C ARG A 10 6.10 -45.11 -1.53
N CYS A 11 7.23 -44.97 -2.22
CA CYS A 11 8.56 -44.91 -1.61
C CYS A 11 8.70 -43.71 -0.66
N LEU A 12 8.20 -42.53 -1.06
CA LEU A 12 8.23 -41.33 -0.20
C LEU A 12 7.37 -41.51 1.06
N ARG A 13 6.22 -42.19 0.96
CA ARG A 13 5.37 -42.48 2.13
C ARG A 13 6.09 -43.38 3.15
N GLU A 14 6.86 -44.36 2.69
CA GLU A 14 7.67 -45.21 3.58
C GLU A 14 8.77 -44.39 4.25
N ALA A 15 9.42 -43.49 3.50
CA ALA A 15 10.45 -42.58 4.05
C ALA A 15 9.90 -41.59 5.10
N LEU A 16 8.60 -41.25 5.06
CA LEU A 16 7.93 -40.43 6.09
C LEU A 16 7.75 -41.14 7.44
N THR A 17 8.14 -42.41 7.56
CA THR A 17 8.18 -43.15 8.84
C THR A 17 9.58 -43.22 9.44
N ALA A 18 10.58 -42.63 8.79
CA ALA A 18 11.95 -42.63 9.28
C ALA A 18 12.06 -41.89 10.64
N PRO A 19 12.91 -42.36 11.57
CA PRO A 19 13.12 -41.68 12.85
C PRO A 19 14.00 -40.42 12.71
N ASP A 20 14.70 -40.26 11.59
CA ASP A 20 15.59 -39.13 11.32
C ASP A 20 14.79 -37.90 10.83
N PRO A 21 14.82 -36.77 11.56
CA PRO A 21 14.10 -35.56 11.17
C PRO A 21 14.49 -35.00 9.80
N GLU A 22 15.76 -35.07 9.40
CA GLU A 22 16.21 -34.55 8.12
C GLU A 22 15.67 -35.39 6.96
N ALA A 23 15.78 -36.72 7.04
CA ALA A 23 15.18 -37.64 6.08
C ALA A 23 13.66 -37.44 5.95
N LEU A 24 12.95 -37.21 7.08
CA LEU A 24 11.53 -36.88 7.09
C LEU A 24 11.23 -35.59 6.33
N PHE A 25 11.99 -34.52 6.56
CA PHE A 25 11.79 -33.25 5.86
C PHE A 25 12.09 -33.34 4.36
N GLN A 26 13.13 -34.08 3.98
CA GLN A 26 13.45 -34.32 2.58
C GLN A 26 12.37 -35.13 1.87
N ALA A 27 11.88 -36.21 2.50
CA ALA A 27 10.78 -37.01 1.97
C ALA A 27 9.49 -36.19 1.84
N SER A 28 9.15 -35.41 2.87
CA SER A 28 7.99 -34.52 2.90
C SER A 28 8.06 -33.46 1.79
N SER A 29 9.23 -32.82 1.60
CA SER A 29 9.42 -31.80 0.57
C SER A 29 9.37 -32.38 -0.85
N LYS A 30 9.93 -33.58 -1.06
CA LYS A 30 9.81 -34.28 -2.35
C LYS A 30 8.35 -34.64 -2.64
N MET A 31 7.62 -35.09 -1.64
CA MET A 31 6.20 -35.39 -1.78
C MET A 31 5.40 -34.14 -2.19
N ALA A 32 5.65 -33.00 -1.56
CA ALA A 32 5.02 -31.73 -1.95
C ALA A 32 5.26 -31.37 -3.43
N ARG A 33 6.47 -31.62 -3.96
CA ARG A 33 6.80 -31.38 -5.38
C ARG A 33 6.07 -32.31 -6.33
N VAL A 34 5.98 -33.59 -6.00
CA VAL A 34 5.18 -34.54 -6.80
C VAL A 34 3.71 -34.12 -6.79
N VAL A 35 3.19 -33.67 -5.63
CA VAL A 35 1.81 -33.18 -5.52
C VAL A 35 1.59 -31.90 -6.34
N SER A 36 2.56 -30.98 -6.42
CA SER A 36 2.41 -29.74 -7.21
C SER A 36 2.17 -30.00 -8.70
N GLU A 37 2.72 -31.07 -9.27
CA GLU A 37 2.52 -31.41 -10.69
C GLU A 37 1.06 -31.68 -11.06
N TYR A 38 0.24 -32.04 -10.06
CA TYR A 38 -1.17 -32.38 -10.23
C TYR A 38 -2.09 -31.45 -9.45
N PHE A 39 -1.56 -30.35 -8.89
CA PHE A 39 -2.29 -29.48 -7.99
C PHE A 39 -3.33 -28.63 -8.73
N PRO A 40 -4.63 -28.76 -8.42
CA PRO A 40 -5.66 -27.94 -9.05
C PRO A 40 -5.68 -26.55 -8.42
N SER A 41 -5.44 -25.50 -9.21
CA SER A 41 -5.44 -24.10 -8.72
C SER A 41 -6.75 -23.69 -8.04
N GLY A 42 -7.88 -24.31 -8.41
CA GLY A 42 -9.17 -24.12 -7.75
C GLY A 42 -9.20 -24.51 -6.26
N GLN A 43 -8.27 -25.35 -5.79
CA GLN A 43 -8.15 -25.75 -4.37
C GLN A 43 -7.08 -24.95 -3.62
N ALA A 44 -6.47 -23.94 -4.24
CA ALA A 44 -5.37 -23.17 -3.65
C ALA A 44 -5.74 -22.58 -2.27
N THR A 45 -6.87 -21.90 -2.16
CA THR A 45 -7.29 -21.25 -0.91
C THR A 45 -7.50 -22.25 0.22
N ASP A 46 -8.15 -23.38 -0.06
CA ASP A 46 -8.41 -24.43 0.94
C ASP A 46 -7.13 -25.11 1.39
N PHE A 47 -6.22 -25.37 0.44
CA PHE A 47 -4.91 -25.92 0.74
C PHE A 47 -4.07 -24.98 1.60
N ILE A 48 -3.98 -23.69 1.23
CA ILE A 48 -3.23 -22.71 2.02
C ILE A 48 -3.78 -22.63 3.44
N LYS A 49 -5.12 -22.57 3.59
CA LYS A 49 -5.76 -22.60 4.91
C LYS A 49 -5.37 -23.85 5.70
N ALA A 50 -5.46 -25.03 5.10
CA ALA A 50 -5.09 -26.29 5.75
C ALA A 50 -3.61 -26.33 6.17
N THR A 51 -2.70 -25.78 5.34
CA THR A 51 -1.28 -25.68 5.72
C THR A 51 -1.04 -24.70 6.86
N LEU A 52 -1.77 -23.58 6.91
CA LEU A 52 -1.67 -22.64 8.04
C LEU A 52 -2.22 -23.25 9.33
N ASP A 53 -3.33 -23.99 9.27
CA ASP A 53 -3.83 -24.77 10.41
C ASP A 53 -2.80 -25.82 10.86
N GLY A 54 -2.13 -26.49 9.91
CA GLY A 54 -1.04 -27.41 10.17
C GLY A 54 0.18 -26.77 10.83
N MET A 55 0.46 -25.50 10.54
CA MET A 55 1.52 -24.72 11.21
C MET A 55 1.22 -24.47 12.70
N LEU A 56 -0.03 -24.63 13.14
CA LEU A 56 -0.43 -24.53 14.55
C LEU A 56 -0.34 -25.88 15.30
N SER A 57 0.19 -26.92 14.65
CA SER A 57 0.42 -28.23 15.24
C SER A 57 1.31 -28.19 16.49
N ALA A 58 0.99 -29.01 17.49
CA ALA A 58 1.85 -29.20 18.67
C ALA A 58 3.20 -29.85 18.35
N SER A 59 3.31 -30.56 17.22
CA SER A 59 4.58 -31.10 16.71
C SER A 59 5.32 -30.05 15.86
N PRO A 60 6.54 -29.61 16.26
CA PRO A 60 7.34 -28.67 15.49
C PRO A 60 7.71 -29.17 14.09
N THR A 61 7.92 -30.48 13.94
CA THR A 61 8.20 -31.13 12.65
C THR A 61 7.01 -30.99 11.71
N CYS A 62 5.80 -31.25 12.19
CA CYS A 62 4.58 -31.09 11.40
C CYS A 62 4.32 -29.62 11.05
N ALA A 63 4.53 -28.71 12.01
CA ALA A 63 4.36 -27.28 11.78
C ALA A 63 5.31 -26.75 10.70
N THR A 64 6.59 -27.14 10.78
CA THR A 64 7.62 -26.80 9.78
C THR A 64 7.31 -27.42 8.43
N ALA A 65 6.90 -28.70 8.40
CA ALA A 65 6.51 -29.37 7.16
C ALA A 65 5.32 -28.66 6.50
N ALA A 66 4.31 -28.24 7.26
CA ALA A 66 3.17 -27.50 6.72
C ALA A 66 3.58 -26.18 6.07
N GLY A 67 4.49 -25.42 6.71
CA GLY A 67 5.08 -24.21 6.12
C GLY A 67 5.87 -24.48 4.84
N LEU A 68 6.63 -25.58 4.79
CA LEU A 68 7.37 -25.98 3.59
C LEU A 68 6.43 -26.38 2.44
N TRP A 69 5.37 -27.12 2.72
CA TRP A 69 4.36 -27.50 1.74
C TRP A 69 3.67 -26.26 1.15
N MET A 70 3.27 -25.31 2.00
CA MET A 70 2.75 -24.02 1.56
C MET A 70 3.72 -23.32 0.59
N LYS A 71 4.99 -23.19 0.98
CA LYS A 71 6.01 -22.56 0.12
C LYS A 71 6.20 -23.28 -1.21
N ILE A 72 6.27 -24.61 -1.21
CA ILE A 72 6.49 -25.40 -2.42
C ILE A 72 5.32 -25.23 -3.37
N ILE A 73 4.08 -25.42 -2.91
CA ILE A 73 2.89 -25.26 -3.78
C ILE A 73 2.80 -23.84 -4.34
N LEU A 74 3.01 -22.80 -3.52
CA LEU A 74 3.01 -21.42 -4.01
C LEU A 74 4.11 -21.16 -5.03
N LYS A 75 5.27 -21.81 -4.89
CA LYS A 75 6.39 -21.64 -5.82
C LYS A 75 6.11 -22.31 -7.15
N GLU A 76 5.66 -23.56 -7.12
CA GLU A 76 5.51 -24.40 -8.31
C GLU A 76 4.19 -24.13 -9.07
N CYS A 77 3.12 -23.72 -8.37
CA CYS A 77 1.79 -23.55 -8.95
C CYS A 77 1.26 -22.11 -8.89
N GLY A 78 2.08 -21.17 -8.40
CA GLY A 78 1.63 -19.80 -8.11
C GLY A 78 1.24 -19.00 -9.34
N ASP A 79 1.79 -19.30 -10.52
CA ASP A 79 1.47 -18.67 -11.81
C ASP A 79 -0.02 -18.78 -12.15
N ALA A 80 -0.66 -19.91 -11.83
CA ALA A 80 -2.07 -20.18 -12.06
C ALA A 80 -3.02 -19.62 -10.97
N MET A 81 -2.51 -18.84 -10.01
CA MET A 81 -3.27 -18.38 -8.83
C MET A 81 -3.59 -16.88 -8.81
N LEU A 82 -3.49 -16.17 -9.94
CA LEU A 82 -3.70 -14.71 -10.00
C LEU A 82 -5.03 -14.26 -9.36
N ASP A 83 -6.13 -14.93 -9.70
CA ASP A 83 -7.47 -14.61 -9.18
C ASP A 83 -7.64 -14.94 -7.69
N LYS A 84 -6.76 -15.79 -7.14
CA LYS A 84 -6.76 -16.22 -5.74
C LYS A 84 -5.86 -15.39 -4.83
N VAL A 85 -4.96 -14.56 -5.39
CA VAL A 85 -4.01 -13.77 -4.60
C VAL A 85 -4.68 -12.99 -3.45
N PRO A 86 -5.79 -12.26 -3.67
CA PRO A 86 -6.44 -11.52 -2.59
C PRO A 86 -6.92 -12.44 -1.45
N ASP A 87 -7.57 -13.56 -1.78
CA ASP A 87 -8.11 -14.51 -0.80
C ASP A 87 -6.99 -15.25 -0.05
N ILE A 88 -5.91 -15.61 -0.74
CA ILE A 88 -4.74 -16.24 -0.13
C ILE A 88 -4.08 -15.30 0.87
N LEU A 89 -3.89 -14.02 0.50
CA LEU A 89 -3.35 -13.03 1.41
C LEU A 89 -4.28 -12.85 2.62
N ASP A 90 -5.59 -12.76 2.40
CA ASP A 90 -6.57 -12.65 3.48
C ASP A 90 -6.46 -13.79 4.51
N ILE A 91 -6.30 -15.01 4.01
CA ILE A 91 -6.10 -16.21 4.81
C ILE A 91 -4.77 -16.11 5.59
N ILE A 92 -3.66 -15.74 4.95
CA ILE A 92 -2.36 -15.58 5.62
C ILE A 92 -2.47 -14.55 6.76
N TYR A 93 -3.09 -13.41 6.47
CA TYR A 93 -3.27 -12.33 7.44
C TYR A 93 -4.19 -12.67 8.60
N SER A 94 -5.23 -13.47 8.37
CA SER A 94 -6.12 -13.90 9.47
C SER A 94 -5.44 -14.87 10.43
N HIS A 95 -4.49 -15.68 9.94
CA HIS A 95 -3.74 -16.62 10.78
C HIS A 95 -2.53 -15.97 11.46
N MET A 96 -2.00 -14.88 10.91
CA MET A 96 -0.80 -14.23 11.44
C MET A 96 -0.83 -13.92 12.95
N PRO A 97 -1.92 -13.39 13.55
CA PRO A 97 -1.98 -13.16 15.00
C PRO A 97 -1.84 -14.43 15.85
N THR A 98 -2.15 -15.61 15.31
CA THR A 98 -2.05 -16.89 16.02
C THR A 98 -0.65 -17.49 15.97
N ILE A 99 0.13 -17.19 14.93
CA ILE A 99 1.48 -17.69 14.74
C ILE A 99 2.45 -16.75 15.45
N GLN A 100 2.95 -17.14 16.62
CA GLN A 100 3.89 -16.33 17.43
C GLN A 100 5.37 -16.70 17.18
N GLU A 101 5.64 -17.93 16.73
CA GLU A 101 6.99 -18.40 16.48
C GLU A 101 7.62 -17.67 15.28
N GLY A 102 8.80 -17.07 15.48
CA GLY A 102 9.45 -16.24 14.46
C GLY A 102 9.82 -17.00 13.18
N SER A 103 10.23 -18.26 13.31
CA SER A 103 10.50 -19.18 12.19
C SER A 103 9.25 -19.40 11.33
N LEU A 104 8.10 -19.61 11.95
CA LEU A 104 6.81 -19.82 11.29
C LEU A 104 6.29 -18.54 10.64
N ARG A 105 6.51 -17.37 11.26
CA ARG A 105 6.22 -16.06 10.65
C ARG A 105 7.01 -15.83 9.36
N GLN A 106 8.27 -16.28 9.33
CA GLN A 106 9.10 -16.17 8.14
C GLN A 106 8.51 -16.94 6.95
N PHE A 107 7.87 -18.09 7.18
CA PHE A 107 7.14 -18.81 6.12
C PHE A 107 6.02 -17.96 5.52
N LEU A 108 5.30 -17.17 6.34
CA LEU A 108 4.23 -16.30 5.86
C LEU A 108 4.77 -15.14 5.01
N VAL A 109 5.83 -14.45 5.48
CA VAL A 109 6.48 -13.38 4.70
C VAL A 109 7.04 -13.92 3.39
N GLU A 110 7.61 -15.11 3.40
CA GLU A 110 8.10 -15.78 2.21
C GLU A 110 6.98 -16.21 1.26
N ALA A 111 5.85 -16.69 1.77
CA ALA A 111 4.67 -16.98 0.97
C ALA A 111 4.19 -15.73 0.19
N VAL A 112 4.05 -14.59 0.87
CA VAL A 112 3.71 -13.31 0.23
C VAL A 112 4.75 -12.92 -0.83
N SER A 113 6.03 -13.14 -0.53
CA SER A 113 7.10 -12.87 -1.49
C SER A 113 7.06 -13.75 -2.74
N ILE A 114 6.76 -15.04 -2.56
CA ILE A 114 6.65 -16.01 -3.66
C ILE A 114 5.45 -15.63 -4.54
N LEU A 115 4.32 -15.28 -3.93
CA LEU A 115 3.16 -14.76 -4.66
C LEU A 115 3.51 -13.50 -5.44
N ALA A 116 4.31 -12.60 -4.88
CA ALA A 116 4.72 -11.37 -5.56
C ALA A 116 5.70 -11.62 -6.71
N HIS A 117 6.46 -12.71 -6.67
CA HIS A 117 7.30 -13.12 -7.79
C HIS A 117 6.46 -13.51 -9.02
N HIS A 118 5.30 -14.14 -8.78
CA HIS A 118 4.36 -14.51 -9.83
C HIS A 118 3.43 -13.35 -10.23
N HIS A 119 2.89 -12.63 -9.24
CA HIS A 119 1.78 -11.68 -9.39
C HIS A 119 2.02 -10.39 -8.61
N LEU A 120 3.12 -9.69 -8.91
CA LEU A 120 3.57 -8.50 -8.18
C LEU A 120 2.48 -7.44 -7.96
N GLU A 121 1.79 -7.05 -9.04
CA GLU A 121 0.77 -6.01 -8.99
C GLU A 121 -0.41 -6.40 -8.10
N ALA A 122 -0.87 -7.65 -8.19
CA ALA A 122 -1.97 -8.16 -7.40
C ALA A 122 -1.60 -8.20 -5.90
N VAL A 123 -0.36 -8.60 -5.59
CA VAL A 123 0.13 -8.59 -4.21
C VAL A 123 0.24 -7.16 -3.66
N ILE A 124 0.90 -6.25 -4.37
CA ILE A 124 1.01 -4.84 -3.92
C ILE A 124 -0.38 -4.23 -3.74
N SER A 125 -1.29 -4.43 -4.70
CA SER A 125 -2.66 -3.94 -4.61
C SER A 125 -3.39 -4.50 -3.38
N SER A 126 -3.23 -5.79 -3.09
CA SER A 126 -3.87 -6.45 -1.95
C SER A 126 -3.30 -5.97 -0.62
N LEU A 127 -1.97 -5.85 -0.51
CA LEU A 127 -1.28 -5.31 0.66
C LEU A 127 -1.77 -3.88 0.96
N LEU A 128 -1.90 -3.04 -0.07
CA LEU A 128 -2.39 -1.66 0.08
C LEU A 128 -3.90 -1.58 0.37
N ARG A 129 -4.71 -2.54 -0.12
CA ARG A 129 -6.19 -2.53 -0.02
C ARG A 129 -6.74 -3.05 1.30
N LYS A 130 -6.08 -4.00 1.94
CA LYS A 130 -6.65 -4.74 3.08
C LYS A 130 -6.08 -4.30 4.42
N HIS A 131 -4.77 -4.14 4.48
CA HIS A 131 -4.07 -3.83 5.70
C HIS A 131 -3.61 -2.40 5.60
N LEU A 132 -4.26 -1.53 6.38
CA LEU A 132 -3.66 -0.24 6.71
C LEU A 132 -2.22 -0.56 7.10
N LEU A 133 -1.25 -0.05 6.34
CA LEU A 133 0.19 -0.29 6.53
C LEU A 133 0.64 0.26 7.88
N MET A 134 0.15 -0.33 8.96
CA MET A 134 0.28 0.09 10.35
C MET A 134 0.58 -1.12 11.22
N ASP A 135 0.23 -2.33 10.77
CA ASP A 135 0.72 -3.55 11.40
C ASP A 135 2.11 -3.91 10.86
N ARG A 136 2.95 -4.39 11.77
CA ARG A 136 4.34 -4.72 11.49
C ARG A 136 4.48 -5.80 10.41
N PHE A 137 3.56 -6.75 10.34
CA PHE A 137 3.64 -7.84 9.37
C PHE A 137 3.39 -7.34 7.95
N SER A 138 2.39 -6.47 7.72
CA SER A 138 2.17 -5.84 6.42
C SER A 138 3.37 -5.04 5.94
N ILE A 139 4.05 -4.36 6.87
CA ILE A 139 5.24 -3.58 6.59
C ILE A 139 6.42 -4.50 6.24
N GLU A 140 6.66 -5.54 7.02
CA GLU A 140 7.68 -6.56 6.75
C GLU A 140 7.42 -7.29 5.42
N ALA A 141 6.17 -7.61 5.12
CA ALA A 141 5.75 -8.25 3.88
C ALA A 141 5.99 -7.31 2.67
N LEU A 142 5.55 -6.05 2.76
CA LEU A 142 5.78 -5.06 1.72
C LEU A 142 7.27 -4.80 1.49
N GLU A 143 8.06 -4.66 2.56
CA GLU A 143 9.51 -4.49 2.48
C GLU A 143 10.18 -5.69 1.81
N SER A 144 9.80 -6.92 2.20
CA SER A 144 10.32 -8.17 1.63
C SER A 144 9.98 -8.31 0.14
N VAL A 145 8.75 -7.98 -0.25
CA VAL A 145 8.31 -7.97 -1.66
C VAL A 145 9.16 -7.00 -2.48
N LEU A 146 9.30 -5.74 -2.03
CA LEU A 146 10.07 -4.72 -2.74
C LEU A 146 11.55 -5.07 -2.85
N PHE A 147 12.12 -5.72 -1.82
CA PHE A 147 13.49 -6.20 -1.83
C PHE A 147 13.70 -7.31 -2.88
N LYS A 148 12.83 -8.34 -2.87
CA LYS A 148 12.96 -9.51 -3.77
C LYS A 148 12.68 -9.21 -5.23
N VAL A 149 11.88 -8.20 -5.53
CA VAL A 149 11.63 -7.72 -6.90
C VAL A 149 12.86 -7.00 -7.49
N GLY A 150 13.99 -6.99 -6.77
CA GLY A 150 15.24 -6.37 -7.23
C GLY A 150 15.25 -4.85 -7.05
N ASN A 151 14.33 -4.32 -6.24
CA ASN A 151 14.20 -2.89 -6.01
C ASN A 151 14.97 -2.46 -4.76
N GLU A 152 16.24 -2.89 -4.64
CA GLU A 152 17.10 -2.56 -3.50
C GLU A 152 17.24 -1.05 -3.29
N ARG A 153 17.31 -0.29 -4.39
CA ARG A 153 17.37 1.18 -4.35
C ARG A 153 16.12 1.78 -3.70
N LEU A 154 14.95 1.20 -4.01
CA LEU A 154 13.66 1.59 -3.46
C LEU A 154 13.62 1.31 -1.96
N VAL A 155 13.96 0.08 -1.55
CA VAL A 155 13.99 -0.33 -0.14
C VAL A 155 14.98 0.52 0.66
N ARG A 156 16.18 0.76 0.12
CA ARG A 156 17.17 1.65 0.75
C ARG A 156 16.63 3.06 0.93
N ALA A 157 16.01 3.64 -0.11
CA ALA A 157 15.42 4.97 -0.02
C ALA A 157 14.31 5.03 1.04
N LEU A 158 13.47 3.99 1.17
CA LEU A 158 12.44 3.92 2.20
C LEU A 158 13.03 3.82 3.61
N ARG A 159 14.11 3.05 3.80
CA ARG A 159 14.86 2.92 5.06
C ARG A 159 15.52 4.22 5.49
N GLU A 160 16.21 4.91 4.57
CA GLU A 160 16.86 6.20 4.82
C GLU A 160 15.85 7.26 5.28
N GLN A 161 14.63 7.22 4.74
CA GLN A 161 13.53 8.11 5.11
C GLN A 161 12.73 7.63 6.34
N ARG A 162 13.14 6.52 6.97
CA ARG A 162 12.46 5.89 8.11
C ARG A 162 10.98 5.58 7.85
N THR A 163 10.64 5.30 6.60
CA THR A 163 9.25 5.17 6.13
C THR A 163 8.47 4.11 6.90
N TRP A 164 9.10 2.97 7.17
CA TRP A 164 8.50 1.86 7.92
C TRP A 164 8.06 2.27 9.33
N SER A 165 8.90 2.99 10.07
CA SER A 165 8.55 3.50 11.40
C SER A 165 7.43 4.56 11.38
N LEU A 166 7.36 5.35 10.30
CA LEU A 166 6.31 6.35 10.13
C LEU A 166 4.96 5.68 9.85
N LEU A 167 4.97 4.60 9.06
CA LEU A 167 3.80 3.80 8.71
C LEU A 167 3.18 3.13 9.95
N GLU A 168 3.99 2.59 10.87
CA GLU A 168 3.51 1.95 12.11
C GLU A 168 2.82 2.93 13.08
N ASN A 169 3.27 4.18 13.13
CA ASN A 169 2.79 5.15 14.10
C ASN A 169 1.57 5.93 13.57
N PRO A 170 0.38 5.81 14.20
CA PRO A 170 -0.85 6.46 13.72
C PRO A 170 -0.72 7.99 13.53
N LYS A 171 0.09 8.67 14.35
CA LYS A 171 0.29 10.13 14.25
C LYS A 171 1.09 10.53 13.02
N THR A 172 1.97 9.66 12.53
CA THR A 172 2.86 9.91 11.39
C THR A 172 2.55 9.05 10.17
N HIS A 173 1.54 8.18 10.26
CA HIS A 173 1.18 7.22 9.22
C HIS A 173 0.99 7.89 7.86
N HIS A 174 0.30 9.02 7.82
CA HIS A 174 0.07 9.80 6.60
C HIS A 174 1.37 10.26 5.92
N GLU A 175 2.40 10.61 6.68
CA GLU A 175 3.73 10.94 6.13
C GLU A 175 4.39 9.68 5.57
N GLY A 176 4.34 8.56 6.31
CA GLY A 176 4.83 7.27 5.83
C GLY A 176 4.19 6.86 4.50
N VAL A 177 2.87 7.04 4.38
CA VAL A 177 2.12 6.79 3.13
C VAL A 177 2.60 7.72 2.02
N CYS A 178 2.76 9.03 2.28
CA CYS A 178 3.26 9.97 1.28
C CYS A 178 4.65 9.57 0.74
N LEU A 179 5.55 9.15 1.63
CA LEU A 179 6.91 8.75 1.24
C LEU A 179 6.89 7.44 0.44
N LEU A 180 6.11 6.46 0.88
CA LEU A 180 5.92 5.20 0.17
C LEU A 180 5.38 5.45 -1.25
N VAL A 181 4.27 6.18 -1.36
CA VAL A 181 3.61 6.43 -2.65
C VAL A 181 4.53 7.21 -3.60
N ARG A 182 5.28 8.20 -3.10
CA ARG A 182 6.26 8.93 -3.91
C ARG A 182 7.31 8.00 -4.52
N VAL A 183 7.77 7.05 -3.73
CA VAL A 183 8.77 6.07 -4.15
C VAL A 183 8.16 5.06 -5.15
N LEU A 184 6.94 4.56 -4.89
CA LEU A 184 6.23 3.67 -5.80
C LEU A 184 5.91 4.34 -7.15
N LEU A 185 5.51 5.62 -7.16
CA LEU A 185 5.26 6.40 -8.37
C LEU A 185 6.52 6.51 -9.24
N ARG A 186 7.67 6.86 -8.63
CA ARG A 186 8.97 6.94 -9.32
C ARG A 186 9.42 5.61 -9.91
N SER A 187 8.99 4.50 -9.31
CA SER A 187 9.30 3.15 -9.77
C SER A 187 8.25 2.58 -10.73
N GLY A 188 7.20 3.33 -11.08
CA GLY A 188 6.13 2.86 -11.98
C GLY A 188 5.24 1.76 -11.38
N LEU A 189 5.20 1.64 -10.05
CA LEU A 189 4.47 0.58 -9.33
C LEU A 189 3.05 0.99 -8.93
N VAL A 190 2.64 2.23 -9.18
CA VAL A 190 1.26 2.68 -8.93
C VAL A 190 0.43 2.49 -10.19
N THR A 191 -0.53 1.56 -10.15
CA THR A 191 -1.43 1.25 -11.27
C THR A 191 -2.85 1.77 -11.02
N PRO A 192 -3.69 1.90 -12.06
CA PRO A 192 -5.11 2.23 -11.91
C PRO A 192 -5.85 1.30 -10.94
N GLU A 193 -5.50 0.02 -10.90
CA GLU A 193 -6.07 -1.01 -10.04
C GLU A 193 -5.82 -0.69 -8.57
N ILE A 194 -4.59 -0.28 -8.23
CA ILE A 194 -4.24 0.19 -6.87
C ILE A 194 -5.10 1.40 -6.50
N ILE A 195 -5.22 2.37 -7.40
CA ILE A 195 -6.02 3.56 -7.17
C ILE A 195 -7.50 3.19 -6.93
N GLN A 196 -8.08 2.35 -7.77
CA GLN A 196 -9.48 1.90 -7.65
C GLN A 196 -9.71 1.13 -6.35
N SER A 197 -8.73 0.36 -5.91
CA SER A 197 -8.81 -0.39 -4.65
C SER A 197 -8.91 0.51 -3.41
N LEU A 198 -8.41 1.75 -3.48
CA LEU A 198 -8.39 2.73 -2.40
C LEU A 198 -9.61 3.66 -2.40
N LEU A 199 -10.36 3.77 -3.49
CA LEU A 199 -11.55 4.63 -3.55
C LEU A 199 -12.61 4.30 -2.47
N PRO A 200 -12.90 3.02 -2.13
CA PRO A 200 -13.81 2.69 -1.05
C PRO A 200 -13.38 3.23 0.32
N TRP A 201 -12.08 3.49 0.52
CA TRP A 201 -11.55 3.97 1.79
C TRP A 201 -11.78 5.46 2.01
N VAL A 202 -11.98 6.22 0.93
CA VAL A 202 -12.23 7.68 1.00
C VAL A 202 -13.40 7.97 1.94
N ASN A 203 -14.50 7.21 1.83
CA ASN A 203 -15.72 7.36 2.63
C ASN A 203 -15.86 6.33 3.75
N SER A 204 -14.75 5.70 4.16
CA SER A 204 -14.77 4.71 5.22
C SER A 204 -15.16 5.32 6.58
N PRO A 205 -15.95 4.62 7.43
CA PRO A 205 -16.20 5.06 8.80
C PRO A 205 -14.91 5.08 9.64
N THR A 206 -13.96 4.19 9.33
CA THR A 206 -12.65 4.13 10.00
C THR A 206 -11.76 5.31 9.58
N GLU A 207 -11.29 6.09 10.56
CA GLU A 207 -10.43 7.26 10.33
C GLU A 207 -9.14 6.90 9.61
N ASN A 208 -8.47 5.82 10.03
CA ASN A 208 -7.20 5.40 9.43
C ASN A 208 -7.32 5.13 7.93
N ARG A 209 -8.42 4.52 7.46
CA ARG A 209 -8.67 4.31 6.02
C ARG A 209 -8.83 5.64 5.27
N ARG A 210 -9.55 6.61 5.86
CA ARG A 210 -9.67 7.95 5.27
C ARG A 210 -8.32 8.66 5.25
N VAL A 211 -7.51 8.54 6.30
CA VAL A 211 -6.15 9.10 6.36
C VAL A 211 -5.27 8.48 5.27
N THR A 212 -5.18 7.16 5.18
CA THR A 212 -4.32 6.47 4.20
C THR A 212 -4.74 6.80 2.77
N SER A 213 -6.03 6.71 2.45
CA SER A 213 -6.53 7.01 1.10
C SER A 213 -6.32 8.48 0.71
N THR A 214 -6.58 9.42 1.62
CA THR A 214 -6.36 10.84 1.35
C THR A 214 -4.89 11.18 1.20
N ALA A 215 -4.00 10.61 2.03
CA ALA A 215 -2.55 10.76 1.89
C ALA A 215 -2.03 10.20 0.56
N PHE A 216 -2.55 9.03 0.15
CA PHE A 216 -2.23 8.43 -1.15
C PHE A 216 -2.63 9.34 -2.30
N LEU A 217 -3.90 9.78 -2.33
CA LEU A 217 -4.41 10.68 -3.36
C LEU A 217 -3.67 12.02 -3.36
N ALA A 218 -3.34 12.57 -2.19
CA ALA A 218 -2.57 13.80 -2.07
C ALA A 218 -1.17 13.68 -2.67
N GLN A 219 -0.50 12.54 -2.52
CA GLN A 219 0.79 12.31 -3.15
C GLN A 219 0.65 12.05 -4.65
N LEU A 220 -0.42 11.36 -5.07
CA LEU A 220 -0.77 11.15 -6.48
C LEU A 220 -0.99 12.47 -7.23
N MET A 221 -1.52 13.50 -6.56
CA MET A 221 -1.66 14.85 -7.12
C MET A 221 -0.36 15.50 -7.58
N SER A 222 0.78 14.99 -7.12
CA SER A 222 2.09 15.48 -7.54
C SER A 222 2.56 14.87 -8.87
N ASP A 223 1.88 13.83 -9.36
CA ASP A 223 2.36 13.02 -10.47
C ASP A 223 1.68 13.38 -11.81
N PRO A 224 2.44 13.51 -12.92
CA PRO A 224 1.89 13.79 -14.24
C PRO A 224 0.90 12.75 -14.77
N MET A 225 0.83 11.54 -14.20
CA MET A 225 -0.14 10.50 -14.58
C MET A 225 -1.60 10.98 -14.45
N LEU A 226 -1.86 12.01 -13.64
CA LEU A 226 -3.19 12.61 -13.48
C LEU A 226 -3.62 13.56 -14.60
N ARG A 227 -2.83 13.74 -15.66
CA ARG A 227 -3.20 14.65 -16.77
C ARG A 227 -4.48 14.24 -17.49
N GLU A 228 -4.94 13.00 -17.32
CA GLU A 228 -6.27 12.59 -17.78
C GLU A 228 -7.37 13.39 -17.09
N LYS A 229 -8.11 14.18 -17.89
CA LYS A 229 -9.07 15.18 -17.40
C LYS A 229 -10.17 14.60 -16.51
N LYS A 230 -10.63 13.37 -16.78
CA LYS A 230 -11.69 12.73 -15.99
C LYS A 230 -11.19 12.37 -14.60
N PHE A 231 -10.02 11.73 -14.54
CA PHE A 231 -9.45 11.27 -13.28
C PHE A 231 -9.07 12.43 -12.36
N LEU A 232 -8.45 13.49 -12.90
CA LEU A 232 -8.13 14.70 -12.12
C LEU A 232 -9.36 15.33 -11.47
N LYS A 233 -10.47 15.48 -12.22
CA LYS A 233 -11.70 16.07 -11.69
C LYS A 233 -12.26 15.27 -10.52
N SER A 234 -12.25 13.94 -10.62
CA SER A 234 -12.71 13.06 -9.53
C SER A 234 -11.84 13.22 -8.28
N VAL A 235 -10.51 13.23 -8.43
CA VAL A 235 -9.60 13.38 -7.28
C VAL A 235 -9.73 14.77 -6.65
N LEU A 236 -9.87 15.84 -7.44
CA LEU A 236 -10.09 17.20 -6.90
C LEU A 236 -11.36 17.30 -6.07
N HIS A 237 -12.46 16.71 -6.57
CA HIS A 237 -13.72 16.70 -5.83
C HIS A 237 -13.60 15.90 -4.53
N ILE A 238 -12.91 14.75 -4.55
CA ILE A 238 -12.63 13.98 -3.33
C ILE A 238 -11.85 14.83 -2.32
N LEU A 239 -10.79 15.53 -2.75
CA LEU A 239 -9.96 16.35 -1.84
C LEU A 239 -10.73 17.55 -1.29
N GLU A 240 -11.61 18.17 -2.09
CA GLU A 240 -12.54 19.22 -1.61
C GLU A 240 -13.48 18.68 -0.53
N GLU A 241 -14.09 17.52 -0.73
CA GLU A 241 -14.92 16.92 0.32
C GLU A 241 -14.09 16.60 1.58
N ARG A 242 -12.87 16.08 1.40
CA ARG A 242 -11.97 15.73 2.51
C ARG A 242 -11.42 16.95 3.25
N SER A 243 -11.44 18.15 2.66
CA SER A 243 -11.07 19.37 3.38
C SER A 243 -12.05 19.73 4.52
N HIS A 244 -13.20 19.05 4.58
CA HIS A 244 -14.22 19.22 5.62
C HIS A 244 -14.33 17.99 6.54
N ASP A 245 -13.37 17.05 6.48
CA ASP A 245 -13.38 15.84 7.33
C ASP A 245 -13.26 16.21 8.82
N ARG A 246 -13.85 15.39 9.68
CA ARG A 246 -13.76 15.55 11.14
C ARG A 246 -12.32 15.34 11.64
N ASN A 247 -11.57 14.45 11.00
CA ASN A 247 -10.19 14.16 11.35
C ASN A 247 -9.24 15.20 10.72
N SER A 248 -8.40 15.83 11.56
CA SER A 248 -7.48 16.90 11.11
C SER A 248 -6.41 16.42 10.15
N ILE A 249 -5.92 15.18 10.28
CA ILE A 249 -4.92 14.61 9.36
C ILE A 249 -5.53 14.46 7.95
N VAL A 250 -6.81 14.07 7.85
CA VAL A 250 -7.50 14.01 6.56
C VAL A 250 -7.59 15.39 5.92
N ARG A 251 -7.98 16.42 6.68
CA ARG A 251 -8.00 17.82 6.19
C ARG A 251 -6.61 18.31 5.77
N GLN A 252 -5.58 18.00 6.57
CA GLN A 252 -4.18 18.32 6.28
C GLN A 252 -3.74 17.69 4.95
N MET A 253 -4.03 16.40 4.73
CA MET A 253 -3.69 15.71 3.48
C MET A 253 -4.49 16.26 2.29
N ALA A 254 -5.76 16.64 2.48
CA ALA A 254 -6.56 17.31 1.45
C ALA A 254 -5.89 18.61 0.98
N ALA A 255 -5.51 19.49 1.92
CA ALA A 255 -4.80 20.73 1.62
C ALA A 255 -3.47 20.47 0.89
N ARG A 256 -2.68 19.49 1.36
CA ARG A 256 -1.44 19.05 0.70
C ARG A 256 -1.69 18.61 -0.74
N GLY A 257 -2.71 17.78 -0.98
CA GLY A 257 -3.07 17.27 -2.29
C GLY A 257 -3.45 18.37 -3.28
N LEU A 258 -4.26 19.34 -2.84
CA LEU A 258 -4.62 20.51 -3.65
C LEU A 258 -3.39 21.36 -4.01
N GLY A 259 -2.47 21.56 -3.06
CA GLY A 259 -1.20 22.26 -3.33
C GLY A 259 -0.26 21.48 -4.25
N ASN A 260 -0.29 20.15 -4.22
CA ASN A 260 0.55 19.30 -5.06
C ASN A 260 0.14 19.30 -6.54
N LEU A 261 -1.08 19.76 -6.88
CA LEU A 261 -1.55 19.91 -8.26
C LEU A 261 -0.57 20.73 -9.13
N VAL A 262 0.15 21.68 -8.52
CA VAL A 262 1.19 22.49 -9.17
C VAL A 262 2.24 21.63 -9.87
N TYR A 263 2.56 20.45 -9.32
CA TYR A 263 3.53 19.54 -9.91
C TYR A 263 2.89 18.60 -10.93
N GLY A 264 1.72 18.02 -10.62
CA GLY A 264 1.08 17.02 -11.48
C GLY A 264 0.45 17.61 -12.75
N ALA A 265 -0.24 18.75 -12.63
CA ALA A 265 -0.95 19.40 -13.73
C ALA A 265 -0.93 20.94 -13.62
N PRO A 266 0.25 21.59 -13.75
CA PRO A 266 0.42 23.04 -13.60
C PRO A 266 -0.51 23.85 -14.52
N GLU A 267 -0.81 23.35 -15.71
CA GLU A 267 -1.70 24.03 -16.67
C GLU A 267 -3.16 24.08 -16.21
N LYS A 268 -3.56 23.25 -15.23
CA LYS A 268 -4.91 23.24 -14.65
C LYS A 268 -5.05 24.18 -13.46
N VAL A 269 -3.95 24.46 -12.75
CA VAL A 269 -3.93 25.39 -11.61
C VAL A 269 -4.51 26.75 -12.00
N LYS A 270 -4.10 27.30 -13.15
CA LYS A 270 -4.62 28.58 -13.66
C LYS A 270 -6.12 28.57 -13.94
N LYS A 271 -6.66 27.44 -14.40
CA LYS A 271 -8.09 27.27 -14.70
C LYS A 271 -8.93 27.11 -13.44
N GLN A 272 -8.33 26.63 -12.36
CA GLN A 272 -9.01 26.31 -11.09
C GLN A 272 -8.59 27.22 -9.94
N LYS A 273 -7.94 28.35 -10.23
CA LYS A 273 -7.32 29.22 -9.23
C LYS A 273 -8.27 29.64 -8.09
N LEU A 274 -9.50 30.06 -8.42
CA LEU A 274 -10.47 30.50 -7.42
C LEU A 274 -10.89 29.36 -6.49
N PHE A 275 -11.13 28.19 -7.07
CA PHE A 275 -11.45 26.97 -6.33
C PHE A 275 -10.33 26.56 -5.37
N LEU A 276 -9.08 26.54 -5.84
CA LEU A 276 -7.93 26.16 -5.02
C LEU A 276 -7.70 27.16 -3.88
N LEU A 277 -7.78 28.46 -4.18
CA LEU A 277 -7.58 29.51 -3.18
C LEU A 277 -8.67 29.43 -2.10
N ASP A 278 -9.94 29.38 -2.50
CA ASP A 278 -11.09 29.32 -1.58
C ASP A 278 -10.94 28.20 -0.53
N ILE A 279 -10.66 26.96 -0.98
CA ILE A 279 -10.52 25.82 -0.06
C ILE A 279 -9.32 26.00 0.87
N LEU A 280 -8.17 26.43 0.33
CA LEU A 280 -6.94 26.55 1.12
C LEU A 280 -6.99 27.70 2.13
N ILE A 281 -7.65 28.81 1.80
CA ILE A 281 -7.85 29.94 2.74
C ILE A 281 -8.79 29.50 3.86
N ARG A 282 -9.89 28.81 3.52
CA ARG A 282 -10.79 28.27 4.55
C ARG A 282 -10.04 27.36 5.52
N ALA A 283 -9.10 26.56 5.03
CA ALA A 283 -8.27 25.70 5.85
C ALA A 283 -7.23 26.46 6.72
N LEU A 284 -6.88 27.72 6.40
CA LEU A 284 -6.10 28.58 7.29
C LEU A 284 -6.88 29.01 8.53
N ASN A 285 -8.21 29.03 8.43
CA ASN A 285 -9.10 29.35 9.54
C ASN A 285 -9.46 28.11 10.38
N ASP A 286 -8.73 26.99 10.22
CA ASP A 286 -8.92 25.79 11.04
C ASP A 286 -8.65 26.12 12.52
N THR A 287 -9.70 26.06 13.33
CA THR A 287 -9.65 26.50 14.73
C THR A 287 -8.90 25.53 15.64
N PHE A 288 -8.69 24.28 15.20
CA PHE A 288 -8.31 23.18 16.09
C PHE A 288 -6.98 22.51 15.74
N SER A 289 -6.43 22.73 14.54
CA SER A 289 -5.17 22.09 14.13
C SER A 289 -4.21 23.06 13.46
N SER A 290 -3.09 23.32 14.14
CA SER A 290 -1.97 24.10 13.60
C SER A 290 -1.27 23.37 12.44
N GLU A 291 -1.35 22.05 12.38
CA GLU A 291 -0.84 21.24 11.28
C GLU A 291 -1.61 21.50 9.98
N VAL A 292 -2.94 21.61 10.06
CA VAL A 292 -3.79 21.97 8.90
C VAL A 292 -3.46 23.38 8.42
N ILE A 293 -3.35 24.35 9.34
CA ILE A 293 -2.97 25.73 8.99
C ILE A 293 -1.60 25.74 8.30
N GLY A 294 -0.60 25.12 8.93
CA GLY A 294 0.77 25.10 8.41
C GLY A 294 0.87 24.41 7.04
N GLU A 295 0.14 23.33 6.81
CA GLU A 295 0.11 22.66 5.50
C GLU A 295 -0.62 23.50 4.45
N SER A 296 -1.70 24.17 4.83
CA SER A 296 -2.45 25.08 3.96
C SER A 296 -1.62 26.28 3.53
N MET A 297 -0.81 26.85 4.44
CA MET A 297 0.15 27.90 4.10
C MET A 297 1.17 27.42 3.05
N LYS A 298 1.73 26.21 3.22
CA LYS A 298 2.65 25.61 2.24
C LYS A 298 1.97 25.40 0.89
N ALA A 299 0.74 24.89 0.88
CA ALA A 299 -0.05 24.66 -0.33
C ALA A 299 -0.35 25.97 -1.06
N LEU A 300 -0.76 27.02 -0.33
CA LEU A 300 -0.97 28.36 -0.89
C LEU A 300 0.31 28.92 -1.49
N ALA A 301 1.43 28.84 -0.79
CA ALA A 301 2.72 29.30 -1.31
C ALA A 301 3.09 28.61 -2.64
N LYS A 302 2.84 27.30 -2.75
CA LYS A 302 3.04 26.55 -4.01
C LYS A 302 2.13 27.06 -5.13
N VAL A 303 0.83 27.18 -4.87
CA VAL A 303 -0.18 27.61 -5.86
C VAL A 303 0.07 29.04 -6.32
N LEU A 304 0.33 29.95 -5.38
CA LEU A 304 0.59 31.36 -5.68
C LEU A 304 1.86 31.55 -6.51
N LYS A 305 2.91 30.75 -6.27
CA LYS A 305 4.13 30.79 -7.08
C LYS A 305 3.90 30.41 -8.55
N GLU A 306 2.91 29.55 -8.83
CA GLU A 306 2.55 29.15 -10.20
C GLU A 306 1.63 30.16 -10.91
N LEU A 307 0.91 30.98 -10.14
CA LEU A 307 0.06 32.06 -10.66
C LEU A 307 0.93 33.32 -10.89
N LYS A 308 0.87 33.93 -12.08
CA LYS A 308 1.57 35.21 -12.33
C LYS A 308 0.80 36.35 -11.68
N GLU A 309 1.44 37.49 -11.39
CA GLU A 309 0.78 38.68 -10.79
C GLU A 309 -0.49 39.13 -11.53
N LYS A 310 -0.47 39.07 -12.87
CA LYS A 310 -1.64 39.37 -13.72
C LYS A 310 -2.82 38.41 -13.53
N ASP A 311 -2.54 37.17 -13.11
CA ASP A 311 -3.56 36.15 -12.82
C ASP A 311 -4.18 36.35 -11.42
N ILE A 312 -3.51 37.13 -10.56
CA ILE A 312 -3.87 37.45 -9.18
C ILE A 312 -4.72 38.74 -9.14
N GLY A 313 -4.31 39.81 -9.83
CA GLY A 313 -4.88 41.16 -9.66
C GLY A 313 -6.40 41.35 -9.87
N SER A 314 -7.10 40.48 -10.62
CA SER A 314 -8.56 40.55 -10.82
C SER A 314 -9.37 39.67 -9.86
N SER A 315 -8.77 38.62 -9.30
CA SER A 315 -9.46 37.66 -8.42
C SER A 315 -9.45 38.09 -6.95
N PHE A 316 -8.42 38.82 -6.51
CA PHE A 316 -8.23 39.20 -5.10
C PHE A 316 -9.07 40.40 -4.66
N ARG A 317 -9.66 41.15 -5.60
CA ARG A 317 -10.64 42.19 -5.25
C ARG A 317 -12.01 41.61 -4.86
N ALA A 318 -12.25 40.33 -5.13
CA ALA A 318 -13.55 39.68 -4.92
C ALA A 318 -13.58 38.74 -3.70
N THR A 319 -12.43 38.38 -3.14
CA THR A 319 -12.31 37.38 -2.06
C THR A 319 -11.52 37.95 -0.89
N ASP A 320 -12.24 38.19 0.21
CA ASP A 320 -11.82 38.28 1.61
C ASP A 320 -10.66 39.26 1.99
N PRO A 321 -10.87 40.22 2.91
CA PRO A 321 -9.79 41.07 3.45
C PRO A 321 -8.58 40.31 4.00
N ASP A 322 -8.80 39.09 4.51
CA ASP A 322 -7.74 38.26 5.11
C ASP A 322 -6.71 37.75 4.09
N LEU A 323 -7.12 37.56 2.83
CA LEU A 323 -6.23 37.19 1.71
C LEU A 323 -5.18 38.25 1.41
N LEU A 324 -5.56 39.52 1.47
CA LEU A 324 -4.65 40.66 1.28
C LEU A 324 -3.62 40.72 2.41
N CYS A 325 -3.99 40.35 3.63
CA CYS A 325 -3.11 40.31 4.79
C CYS A 325 -2.04 39.21 4.67
N ILE A 326 -2.44 38.01 4.25
CA ILE A 326 -1.54 36.87 4.03
C ILE A 326 -0.57 37.15 2.88
N LEU A 327 -1.04 37.69 1.76
CA LEU A 327 -0.16 38.00 0.63
C LEU A 327 0.87 39.10 0.93
N ARG A 328 0.57 40.06 1.80
CA ARG A 328 1.58 41.05 2.23
C ARG A 328 2.76 40.42 2.97
N HIS A 329 2.60 39.23 3.54
CA HIS A 329 3.67 38.49 4.21
C HIS A 329 4.40 37.49 3.29
N PHE A 330 3.78 37.08 2.17
CA PHE A 330 4.31 36.01 1.29
C PHE A 330 4.54 36.43 -0.17
N GLY A 331 4.22 37.66 -0.56
CA GLY A 331 4.57 38.21 -1.86
C GLY A 331 6.10 38.30 -2.00
N PRO A 332 6.65 38.17 -3.23
CA PRO A 332 8.06 38.46 -3.44
C PRO A 332 8.33 39.90 -3.01
N CYS A 333 9.27 40.10 -2.09
CA CYS A 333 9.79 41.43 -1.78
C CYS A 333 10.35 42.01 -3.09
N THR A 334 9.62 42.93 -3.70
CA THR A 334 10.12 43.78 -4.78
C THR A 334 11.14 44.77 -4.26
#